data_AF-A0A117KEL1-F1
#
_entry.id   AF-A0A117KEL1-F1
#
_cell.length_a   1.000
_cell.length_b   1.000
_cell.length_c   1.000
_cell.angle_alpha   90.00
_cell.angle_beta   90.00
_cell.angle_gamma   90.00
#
_symmetry.space_group_name_H-M   'P 1'
#
loop_
_entity.id
_entity.type
_entity.pdbx_description
1 polymer ?
#
loop_
_entity_poly.entity_id
_entity_poly.type
_entity_poly.pdbx_seq_one_letter_code
_entity_poly.pdbx_strand_id
1 'polypeptide(L)'
;MDGKYNKIVDEGKLQDSLTNKYTIFFVNGDQFISPRQLLYYSYYPIRQGNKSIENKIKDILFFKLDNEYVYKSKDLNNGSSIYLIKDSSKNEVFYFQELETVNNLKPNEILSLQNYVTASRIYNKNDLHKLSEVYFMKFLRNYVVYLVNGKNQYIKVDPLTVMED
;
A
#
# COMPACT_ATOMS: atom_id res chain seq x y z
N MET A 1 7.79 3.11 6.67
CA MET A 1 7.57 3.88 7.92
C MET A 1 6.23 3.46 8.48
N ASP A 2 6.18 3.06 9.74
CA ASP A 2 4.90 2.84 10.42
C ASP A 2 4.37 4.21 10.87
N GLY A 3 3.27 4.64 10.26
CA GLY A 3 2.64 5.92 10.58
C GLY A 3 2.15 5.98 12.03
N LYS A 4 1.87 7.20 12.52
CA LYS A 4 1.53 7.46 13.93
C LYS A 4 0.19 6.82 14.35
N TYR A 5 -0.78 6.79 13.45
CA TYR A 5 -2.15 6.34 13.72
C TYR A 5 -2.47 4.99 13.06
N ASN A 6 -1.66 4.54 12.10
CA ASN A 6 -1.78 3.25 11.46
C ASN A 6 -1.20 2.15 12.36
N LYS A 7 -1.94 1.84 13.44
CA LYS A 7 -1.57 0.81 14.44
C LYS A 7 -2.12 -0.59 14.11
N ILE A 8 -2.82 -0.75 12.99
CA ILE A 8 -3.29 -2.06 12.56
C ILE A 8 -2.08 -2.91 12.18
N VAL A 9 -1.99 -4.10 12.78
CA VAL A 9 -1.10 -5.17 12.34
C VAL A 9 -1.86 -5.97 11.28
N ASP A 10 -1.58 -5.67 10.02
CA ASP A 10 -2.02 -6.50 8.90
C ASP A 10 -0.97 -7.58 8.59
N GLU A 11 -1.33 -8.50 7.69
CA GLU A 11 -0.44 -9.58 7.27
C GLU A 11 0.90 -9.06 6.78
N GLY A 12 0.92 -7.97 6.01
CA GLY A 12 2.15 -7.36 5.48
C GLY A 12 3.05 -6.83 6.59
N LYS A 13 2.51 -6.07 7.54
CA LYS A 13 3.26 -5.57 8.70
C LYS A 13 3.76 -6.67 9.61
N LEU A 14 2.99 -7.73 9.80
CA LEU A 14 3.43 -8.88 10.58
C LEU A 14 4.57 -9.62 9.87
N GLN A 15 4.43 -9.82 8.56
CA GLN A 15 5.50 -10.38 7.74
C GLN A 15 6.76 -9.52 7.86
N ASP A 16 6.61 -8.20 7.77
CA ASP A 16 7.73 -7.27 7.84
C ASP A 16 8.44 -7.23 9.19
N SER A 17 7.65 -7.22 10.27
CA SER A 17 8.15 -7.05 11.64
C SER A 17 8.68 -8.35 12.22
N LEU A 18 8.16 -9.49 11.77
CA LEU A 18 8.37 -10.78 12.42
C LEU A 18 8.79 -11.88 11.45
N THR A 19 7.89 -12.34 10.57
CA THR A 19 8.09 -13.64 9.90
C THR A 19 9.11 -13.61 8.75
N ASN A 20 9.33 -12.47 8.10
CA ASN A 20 10.38 -12.32 7.08
C ASN A 20 11.72 -11.86 7.68
N LYS A 21 11.72 -11.37 8.92
CA LYS A 21 12.90 -10.81 9.57
C LYS A 21 13.63 -11.83 10.45
N TYR A 22 12.90 -12.78 11.02
CA TYR A 22 13.44 -13.75 11.97
C TYR A 22 13.05 -15.17 11.57
N THR A 23 13.98 -16.10 11.75
CA THR A 23 13.65 -17.53 11.77
C THR A 23 12.98 -17.83 13.11
N ILE A 24 11.72 -18.24 13.06
CA ILE A 24 10.92 -18.50 14.26
C ILE A 24 10.98 -19.99 14.60
N PHE A 25 11.26 -20.29 15.87
CA PHE A 25 11.15 -21.62 16.43
C PHE A 25 10.19 -21.60 17.61
N PHE A 26 9.35 -22.63 17.72
CA PHE A 26 8.58 -22.89 18.93
C PHE A 26 9.44 -23.74 19.89
N VAL A 27 9.35 -23.47 21.19
CA VAL A 27 10.13 -24.18 22.21
C VAL A 27 9.23 -25.12 22.98
N ASN A 28 9.63 -26.39 23.09
CA ASN A 28 8.96 -27.39 23.92
C ASN A 28 10.01 -28.13 24.77
N GLY A 29 10.14 -27.75 26.04
CA GLY A 29 11.26 -28.19 26.88
C GLY A 29 12.60 -27.80 26.25
N ASP A 30 13.46 -28.79 26.02
CA ASP A 30 14.79 -28.61 25.42
C ASP A 30 14.78 -28.71 23.88
N GLN A 31 13.61 -28.79 23.25
CA GLN A 31 13.46 -28.94 21.80
C GLN A 31 13.03 -27.65 21.11
N PHE A 32 13.67 -27.35 19.98
CA PHE A 32 13.27 -26.30 19.05
C PHE A 32 12.51 -26.90 17.87
N ILE A 33 11.27 -26.44 17.67
CA ILE A 33 10.37 -26.91 16.62
C ILE A 33 10.27 -25.81 15.56
N SER A 34 10.77 -26.10 14.36
CA SER A 34 10.58 -25.20 13.21
C SER A 34 9.17 -25.39 12.63
N PRO A 35 8.37 -24.32 12.46
CA PRO A 35 7.08 -24.42 11.79
C PRO A 35 7.25 -24.71 10.30
N ARG A 36 6.40 -25.60 9.76
CA ARG A 36 6.32 -25.81 8.29
C ARG A 36 5.72 -24.61 7.57
N GLN A 37 4.73 -23.97 8.19
CA GLN A 37 4.05 -22.78 7.68
C GLN A 37 3.65 -21.89 8.87
N LEU A 38 3.78 -20.58 8.69
CA LEU A 38 3.27 -19.57 9.62
C LEU A 38 2.19 -18.79 8.89
N LEU A 39 0.94 -19.04 9.26
CA LEU A 39 -0.21 -18.36 8.70
C LEU A 39 -0.74 -17.37 9.72
N TYR A 40 -0.88 -16.12 9.29
CA TYR A 40 -1.56 -15.11 10.08
C TYR A 40 -3.06 -15.23 9.85
N TYR A 41 -3.77 -15.65 10.90
CA TYR A 41 -5.21 -15.47 10.98
C TYR A 41 -5.47 -14.30 11.92
N SER A 42 -5.99 -13.20 11.38
CA SER A 42 -6.40 -12.05 12.17
C SER A 42 -7.36 -12.50 13.28
N TYR A 43 -6.93 -12.40 14.55
CA TYR A 43 -7.66 -12.91 15.72
C TYR A 43 -8.90 -12.08 16.07
N TYR A 44 -9.16 -10.98 15.36
CA TYR A 44 -10.31 -10.14 15.66
C TYR A 44 -11.62 -10.90 15.42
N PRO A 45 -12.57 -10.87 16.38
CA PRO A 45 -13.70 -11.77 16.35
C PRO A 45 -14.64 -11.44 15.19
N ILE A 46 -14.60 -12.27 14.14
CA ILE A 46 -15.66 -12.42 13.11
C ILE A 46 -16.91 -13.07 13.75
N ARG A 47 -17.10 -12.97 15.06
CA ARG A 47 -18.13 -13.73 15.79
C ARG A 47 -19.49 -13.06 15.82
N GLN A 48 -19.64 -11.80 15.37
CA GLN A 48 -20.95 -11.16 15.23
C GLN A 48 -20.98 -10.12 14.10
N GLY A 49 -21.38 -10.56 12.89
CA GLY A 49 -21.66 -9.71 11.73
C GLY A 49 -20.44 -9.28 10.91
N ASN A 50 -20.69 -8.76 9.70
CA ASN A 50 -19.71 -8.17 8.78
C ASN A 50 -19.11 -6.86 9.34
N LYS A 51 -18.54 -6.89 10.54
CA LYS A 51 -17.78 -5.77 11.09
C LYS A 51 -16.36 -5.87 10.54
N SER A 52 -16.15 -5.36 9.33
CA SER A 52 -14.82 -4.98 8.88
C SER A 52 -14.21 -4.05 9.94
N ILE A 53 -12.97 -4.34 10.36
CA ILE A 53 -12.21 -3.38 11.14
C ILE A 53 -11.76 -2.31 10.17
N GLU A 54 -12.53 -1.24 10.11
CA GLU A 54 -12.14 -0.04 9.40
C GLU A 54 -11.28 0.79 10.33
N ASN A 55 -10.05 1.10 9.89
CA ASN A 55 -9.24 2.06 10.58
C ASN A 55 -9.91 3.43 10.47
N LYS A 56 -10.64 3.84 11.53
CA LYS A 56 -11.36 5.12 11.54
C LYS A 56 -10.41 6.32 11.43
N ILE A 57 -9.14 6.15 11.80
CA ILE A 57 -8.11 7.19 11.73
C ILE A 57 -6.92 6.63 10.96
N LYS A 58 -6.74 7.11 9.73
CA LYS A 58 -5.61 6.73 8.86
C LYS A 58 -4.57 7.84 8.87
N ASP A 59 -3.29 7.46 8.84
CA ASP A 59 -2.23 8.42 8.52
C ASP A 59 -2.35 8.88 7.08
N ILE A 60 -1.84 10.08 6.82
CA ILE A 60 -1.87 10.68 5.50
C ILE A 60 -0.48 10.54 4.85
N LEU A 61 -0.44 10.00 3.64
CA LEU A 61 0.75 9.96 2.80
C LEU A 61 0.60 10.97 1.67
N PHE A 62 1.64 11.79 1.50
CA PHE A 62 1.73 12.76 0.41
C PHE A 62 2.83 12.32 -0.55
N PHE A 63 2.46 12.00 -1.77
CA PHE A 63 3.41 11.63 -2.83
C PHE A 63 3.48 12.73 -3.87
N LYS A 64 4.67 13.06 -4.35
CA LYS A 64 4.84 13.99 -5.47
C LYS A 64 4.21 13.40 -6.74
N LEU A 65 3.38 14.18 -7.43
CA LEU A 65 2.98 13.89 -8.82
C LEU A 65 4.10 14.38 -9.75
N ASP A 66 5.02 13.49 -10.10
CA ASP A 66 6.20 13.82 -10.91
C ASP A 66 5.96 13.74 -12.43
N ASN A 67 4.88 13.08 -12.86
CA ASN A 67 4.58 12.78 -14.26
C ASN A 67 5.66 11.91 -14.95
N GLU A 68 6.50 11.23 -14.17
CA GLU A 68 7.53 10.31 -14.65
C GLU A 68 7.29 8.90 -14.13
N TYR A 69 7.20 8.76 -12.80
CA TYR A 69 6.90 7.49 -12.14
C TYR A 69 5.40 7.32 -11.93
N VAL A 70 4.72 8.38 -11.51
CA VAL A 70 3.26 8.43 -11.38
C VAL A 70 2.74 9.52 -12.30
N TYR A 71 1.83 9.16 -13.20
CA TYR A 71 1.37 10.06 -14.27
C TYR A 71 -0.12 9.88 -14.53
N LYS A 72 -0.76 10.97 -14.95
CA LYS A 72 -2.18 10.95 -15.33
C LYS A 72 -2.35 10.16 -16.65
N SER A 73 -3.28 9.20 -16.68
CA SER A 73 -3.63 8.50 -17.92
C SER A 73 -4.30 9.44 -18.91
N LYS A 74 -4.04 9.24 -20.20
CA LYS A 74 -4.63 10.01 -21.31
C LYS A 74 -5.96 9.41 -21.79
N ASP A 75 -6.26 8.16 -21.43
CA ASP A 75 -7.27 7.34 -22.12
C ASP A 75 -8.64 7.24 -21.42
N LEU A 76 -9.00 8.18 -20.54
CA LEU A 76 -10.32 8.18 -19.89
C LEU A 76 -11.19 9.37 -20.27
N ASN A 77 -12.12 9.12 -21.19
CA ASN A 77 -13.17 10.04 -21.62
C ASN A 77 -14.38 10.10 -20.67
N ASN A 78 -14.37 9.39 -19.53
CA ASN A 78 -15.56 9.15 -18.68
C ASN A 78 -15.56 9.87 -17.32
N GLY A 79 -14.86 10.99 -17.17
CA GLY A 79 -15.10 11.95 -16.08
C GLY A 79 -14.36 11.74 -14.76
N SER A 80 -13.68 10.60 -14.54
CA SER A 80 -12.77 10.41 -13.40
C SER A 80 -11.33 10.22 -13.87
N SER A 81 -10.41 11.08 -13.43
CA SER A 81 -8.98 10.94 -13.75
C SER A 81 -8.41 9.70 -13.06
N ILE A 82 -7.61 8.90 -13.79
CA ILE A 82 -6.74 7.89 -13.18
C ILE A 82 -5.27 8.28 -13.32
N TYR A 83 -4.47 7.85 -12.36
CA TYR A 83 -3.02 7.99 -12.37
C TYR A 83 -2.39 6.60 -12.35
N LEU A 84 -1.56 6.33 -13.35
CA LEU A 84 -0.83 5.07 -13.50
C LEU A 84 0.56 5.21 -12.90
N ILE A 85 1.16 4.07 -12.58
CA ILE A 85 2.57 4.00 -12.15
C ILE A 85 3.40 3.21 -13.17
N LYS A 86 4.66 3.61 -13.34
CA LYS A 86 5.56 3.04 -14.35
C LYS A 86 5.89 1.55 -14.16
N ASP A 87 5.97 1.10 -12.91
CA ASP A 87 6.35 -0.29 -12.57
C ASP A 87 5.16 -1.24 -12.48
N SER A 88 3.94 -0.79 -12.85
CA SER A 88 2.79 -1.69 -12.89
C SER A 88 2.97 -2.77 -13.96
N SER A 89 2.58 -3.99 -13.65
CA SER A 89 2.56 -5.09 -14.60
C SER A 89 1.47 -4.92 -15.66
N LYS A 90 1.57 -5.69 -16.74
CA LYS A 90 0.55 -5.74 -17.80
C LYS A 90 -0.66 -6.62 -17.45
N ASN A 91 -0.45 -7.67 -16.65
CA ASN A 91 -1.50 -8.63 -16.31
C ASN A 91 -2.35 -8.13 -15.14
N GLU A 92 -1.74 -7.35 -14.24
CA GLU A 92 -2.41 -6.69 -13.15
C GLU A 92 -1.96 -5.23 -13.09
N VAL A 93 -2.90 -4.32 -13.32
CA VAL A 93 -2.64 -2.89 -13.40
C VAL A 93 -3.02 -2.23 -12.09
N PHE A 94 -2.03 -1.67 -11.39
CA PHE A 94 -2.23 -0.78 -10.25
C PHE A 94 -2.42 0.66 -10.73
N TYR A 95 -3.41 1.34 -10.18
CA TYR A 95 -3.64 2.76 -10.43
C TYR A 95 -4.27 3.47 -9.24
N PHE A 96 -4.19 4.79 -9.29
CA PHE A 96 -4.88 5.69 -8.39
C PHE A 96 -6.09 6.30 -9.08
N GLN A 97 -7.26 6.18 -8.50
CA GLN A 97 -8.45 6.90 -8.95
C GLN A 97 -8.54 8.24 -8.22
N GLU A 98 -8.73 9.33 -8.97
CA GLU A 98 -9.01 10.64 -8.39
C GLU A 98 -10.35 10.63 -7.65
N LEU A 99 -10.35 11.08 -6.39
CA LEU A 99 -11.58 11.26 -5.61
C LEU A 99 -11.96 12.74 -5.52
N GLU A 100 -11.03 13.57 -5.07
CA GLU A 100 -11.24 15.00 -4.89
C GLU A 100 -9.90 15.75 -4.96
N THR A 101 -9.96 17.00 -5.41
CA THR A 101 -8.82 17.92 -5.34
C THR A 101 -9.07 18.93 -4.23
N VAL A 102 -8.13 19.06 -3.30
CA VAL A 102 -8.18 20.02 -2.20
C VAL A 102 -6.97 20.96 -2.25
N ASN A 103 -7.17 22.16 -1.72
CA ASN A 103 -6.14 23.18 -1.61
C ASN A 103 -5.81 23.44 -0.13
N ASN A 104 -4.67 24.08 0.13
CA ASN A 104 -4.26 24.56 1.46
C ASN A 104 -3.92 23.48 2.49
N LEU A 105 -3.59 22.25 2.06
CA LEU A 105 -2.91 21.31 2.95
C LEU A 105 -1.46 21.77 3.18
N LYS A 106 -0.91 21.41 4.35
CA LYS A 106 0.47 21.69 4.74
C LYS A 106 1.12 20.39 5.20
N PRO A 107 1.55 19.53 4.26
CA PRO A 107 2.20 18.28 4.63
C PRO A 107 3.54 18.55 5.32
N ASN A 108 3.87 17.75 6.33
CA ASN A 108 5.18 17.80 6.98
C ASN A 108 6.28 17.25 6.06
N GLU A 109 5.93 16.30 5.20
CA GLU A 109 6.82 15.61 4.29
C GLU A 109 6.09 15.28 2.98
N ILE A 110 6.77 15.45 1.85
CA ILE A 110 6.29 15.02 0.53
C ILE A 110 7.27 13.97 0.02
N LEU A 111 6.77 12.75 -0.19
CA LEU A 111 7.55 11.57 -0.56
C LEU A 111 7.65 11.44 -2.08
N SER A 112 8.74 10.86 -2.57
CA SER A 112 8.79 10.30 -3.92
C SER A 112 8.15 8.91 -3.91
N LEU A 113 7.13 8.69 -4.74
CA LEU A 113 6.47 7.39 -4.84
C LEU A 113 7.46 6.32 -5.33
N GLN A 114 8.31 6.66 -6.31
CA GLN A 114 9.34 5.74 -6.80
C GLN A 114 10.28 5.29 -5.69
N ASN A 115 10.81 6.22 -4.90
CA ASN A 115 11.71 5.87 -3.79
C ASN A 115 10.96 5.06 -2.72
N TYR A 116 9.69 5.40 -2.47
CA TYR A 116 8.86 4.67 -1.52
C TYR A 116 8.64 3.22 -1.93
N VAL A 117 8.27 2.99 -3.20
CA VAL A 117 8.06 1.65 -3.76
C VAL A 117 9.38 0.90 -3.81
N THR A 118 10.44 1.48 -4.37
CA THR A 118 11.72 0.78 -4.56
C THR A 118 12.46 0.46 -3.26
N ALA A 119 12.24 1.24 -2.19
CA ALA A 119 12.76 0.95 -0.86
C ALA A 119 11.91 -0.07 -0.08
N SER A 120 10.71 -0.38 -0.57
CA SER A 120 9.82 -1.35 0.06
C SER A 120 10.18 -2.79 -0.31
N ARG A 121 9.86 -3.72 0.57
CA ARG A 121 10.11 -5.16 0.35
C ARG A 121 9.15 -5.80 -0.65
N ILE A 122 8.06 -5.11 -0.98
CA ILE A 122 7.10 -5.51 -2.01
C ILE A 122 7.61 -5.17 -3.43
N TYR A 123 8.79 -4.56 -3.53
CA TYR A 123 9.48 -4.30 -4.78
C TYR A 123 10.76 -5.14 -4.90
N ASN A 124 10.87 -5.92 -5.98
CA ASN A 124 12.07 -6.66 -6.33
C ASN A 124 12.44 -6.39 -7.78
N LYS A 125 13.51 -5.61 -7.99
CA LYS A 125 14.00 -5.24 -9.32
C LYS A 125 14.39 -6.43 -10.21
N ASN A 126 14.66 -7.59 -9.61
CA ASN A 126 15.12 -8.79 -10.31
C ASN A 126 13.95 -9.71 -10.73
N ASP A 127 12.74 -9.44 -10.26
CA ASP A 127 11.57 -10.24 -10.60
C ASP A 127 10.91 -9.76 -11.90
N LEU A 128 10.27 -10.70 -12.61
CA LEU A 128 9.44 -10.40 -13.79
C LEU A 128 8.30 -9.44 -13.44
N HIS A 129 7.71 -9.63 -12.26
CA HIS A 129 6.70 -8.74 -11.65
C HIS A 129 7.38 -7.99 -10.51
N LYS A 130 7.95 -6.83 -10.83
CA LYS A 130 8.80 -6.09 -9.89
C LYS A 130 8.07 -5.60 -8.67
N LEU A 131 6.79 -5.28 -8.81
CA LEU A 131 5.91 -4.85 -7.74
C LEU A 131 4.84 -5.91 -7.57
N SER A 132 4.45 -6.21 -6.33
CA SER A 132 3.19 -6.89 -6.11
C SER A 132 2.05 -5.89 -5.93
N GLU A 133 1.26 -5.71 -6.97
CA GLU A 133 0.20 -4.70 -7.07
C GLU A 133 -0.89 -4.90 -6.01
N VAL A 134 -1.38 -6.14 -5.83
CA VAL A 134 -2.38 -6.46 -4.78
C VAL A 134 -1.88 -6.07 -3.40
N TYR A 135 -0.65 -6.47 -3.05
CA TYR A 135 -0.10 -6.17 -1.72
C TYR A 135 0.13 -4.68 -1.55
N PHE A 136 0.60 -3.98 -2.60
CA PHE A 136 0.79 -2.54 -2.56
C PHE A 136 -0.54 -1.79 -2.36
N MET A 137 -1.58 -2.17 -3.11
CA MET A 137 -2.92 -1.61 -2.97
C MET A 137 -3.48 -1.84 -1.57
N LYS A 138 -3.42 -3.08 -1.05
CA LYS A 138 -3.88 -3.40 0.31
C LYS A 138 -3.13 -2.58 1.35
N PHE A 139 -1.81 -2.43 1.21
CA PHE A 139 -0.99 -1.63 2.09
C PHE A 139 -1.41 -0.15 2.07
N LEU A 140 -1.55 0.45 0.89
CA LEU A 140 -1.91 1.86 0.73
C LEU A 140 -3.34 2.16 1.20
N ARG A 141 -4.27 1.20 1.14
CA ARG A 141 -5.64 1.35 1.69
C ARG A 141 -5.67 1.62 3.20
N ASN A 142 -4.59 1.34 3.92
CA ASN A 142 -4.46 1.72 5.34
C ASN A 142 -4.14 3.20 5.56
N TYR A 143 -3.90 3.97 4.49
CA TYR A 143 -3.56 5.39 4.52
C TYR A 143 -4.62 6.22 3.78
N VAL A 144 -4.65 7.52 4.05
CA VAL A 144 -5.21 8.50 3.11
C VAL A 144 -4.07 8.93 2.21
N VAL A 145 -4.25 8.82 0.90
CA VAL A 145 -3.18 9.11 -0.06
C VAL A 145 -3.52 10.37 -0.84
N TYR A 146 -2.55 11.28 -0.92
CA TYR A 146 -2.60 12.46 -1.77
C TYR A 146 -1.46 12.45 -2.78
N LEU A 147 -1.77 12.73 -4.04
CA LEU A 147 -0.80 13.12 -5.05
C LEU A 147 -0.67 14.65 -5.06
N VAL A 148 0.55 15.14 -4.93
CA VAL A 148 0.86 16.57 -4.80
C VAL A 148 1.30 17.11 -6.14
N ASN A 149 0.47 17.97 -6.75
CA ASN A 149 0.76 18.64 -8.01
C ASN A 149 1.23 20.07 -7.73
N GLY A 150 2.54 20.31 -7.81
CA GLY A 150 3.11 21.61 -7.48
C GLY A 150 3.04 21.94 -5.98
N LYS A 151 2.82 23.20 -5.62
CA LYS A 151 2.93 23.67 -4.23
C LYS A 151 1.63 23.60 -3.42
N ASN A 152 0.47 23.74 -4.06
CA ASN A 152 -0.80 23.97 -3.36
C ASN A 152 -1.95 23.05 -3.78
N GLN A 153 -1.75 22.17 -4.77
CA GLN A 153 -2.80 21.28 -5.26
C GLN A 153 -2.55 19.86 -4.75
N TYR A 154 -3.53 19.33 -4.02
CA TYR A 154 -3.47 18.02 -3.40
C TYR A 154 -4.64 17.18 -3.90
N ILE A 155 -4.32 16.11 -4.61
CA ILE A 155 -5.29 15.26 -5.28
C ILE A 155 -5.44 14.01 -4.41
N LYS A 156 -6.56 13.90 -3.72
CA LYS A 156 -6.87 12.70 -2.94
C LYS A 156 -7.19 11.57 -3.90
N VAL A 157 -6.60 10.41 -3.63
CA VAL A 157 -6.74 9.25 -4.50
C VAL A 157 -7.08 7.99 -3.74
N ASP A 158 -7.77 7.07 -4.42
CA ASP A 158 -7.98 5.70 -3.97
C ASP A 158 -7.09 4.72 -4.76
N PRO A 159 -6.26 3.88 -4.10
CA PRO A 159 -5.49 2.85 -4.78
C PRO A 159 -6.39 1.66 -5.17
N LEU A 160 -6.29 1.26 -6.43
CA LEU A 160 -7.05 0.16 -7.03
C LEU A 160 -6.13 -0.74 -7.86
N THR A 161 -6.54 -1.99 -8.04
CA THR A 161 -5.97 -2.89 -9.05
C THR A 161 -7.08 -3.45 -9.94
N VAL A 162 -6.73 -3.70 -11.19
CA VAL A 162 -7.57 -4.42 -12.16
C VAL A 162 -6.73 -5.52 -12.80
N MET A 163 -7.30 -6.71 -12.93
CA MET A 163 -6.72 -7.77 -13.73
C MET A 163 -7.15 -7.55 -15.18
N GLU A 164 -6.20 -7.50 -16.10
CA GLU A 164 -6.52 -7.53 -17.54
C GLU A 164 -6.65 -9.00 -17.96
N ASP A 165 -7.81 -9.36 -18.51
CA ASP A 165 -8.14 -10.70 -19.05
C ASP A 165 -7.41 -10.99 -20.37
#